data_AF-A0A1M7H7Y9-F1
#
_entry.id   AF-A0A1M7H7Y9-F1
#
_cell.length_a   1.000
_cell.length_b   1.000
_cell.length_c   1.000
_cell.angle_alpha   90.00
_cell.angle_beta   90.00
_cell.angle_gamma   90.00
#
_symmetry.space_group_name_H-M   'P 1'
#
loop_
_entity.id
_entity.type
_entity.pdbx_description
1 polymer ?
#
loop_
_entity_poly.entity_id
_entity_poly.type
_entity_poly.pdbx_seq_one_letter_code
_entity_poly.pdbx_strand_id
1 'polypeptide(L)' 'MRKLEITLSEEQYQHIQEEINYGGRTMLEEETLGGFDLTLHVGVPNIYTYLEMNYINKIDLGEVEWSFKTQRKKA' A
#
# COMPACT_ATOMS: atom_id res chain seq x y z
N MET A 1 19.81 5.87 0.27
CA MET A 1 18.68 4.91 0.28
C MET A 1 17.80 5.20 -0.91
N ARG A 2 17.26 4.17 -1.59
CA ARG A 2 16.28 4.35 -2.68
C ARG A 2 14.88 4.29 -2.08
N LYS A 3 13.93 5.08 -2.58
CA LYS A 3 12.53 5.05 -2.14
C LYS A 3 11.66 4.43 -3.23
N LEU A 4 10.69 3.62 -2.84
CA LEU A 4 9.61 3.15 -3.70
C LEU A 4 8.38 4.03 -3.41
N GLU A 5 7.79 4.62 -4.44
CA GLU A 5 6.56 5.40 -4.33
C GLU A 5 5.47 4.69 -5.14
N ILE A 6 4.32 4.48 -4.51
CA ILE A 6 3.12 3.88 -5.10
C ILE A 6 2.04 4.95 -5.08
N THR A 7 1.41 5.21 -6.23
CA THR A 7 0.31 6.16 -6.35
C THR A 7 -1.00 5.40 -6.22
N LEU A 8 -1.83 5.83 -5.28
CA LEU A 8 -3.17 5.28 -5.07
C LEU A 8 -4.22 6.23 -5.66
N SER A 9 -5.29 5.66 -6.21
CA SER A 9 -6.53 6.39 -6.46
C SER A 9 -7.20 6.75 -5.13
N GLU A 10 -8.12 7.72 -5.17
CA GLU A 10 -8.90 8.08 -3.98
C GLU A 10 -9.72 6.88 -3.47
N GLU A 11 -10.29 6.08 -4.37
CA GLU A 11 -11.04 4.86 -4.02
C GLU A 11 -10.16 3.84 -3.30
N GLN A 12 -8.96 3.59 -3.81
CA GLN A 12 -7.98 2.70 -3.17
C GLN A 12 -7.58 3.19 -1.79
N TYR A 13 -7.32 4.50 -1.67
CA TYR A 13 -6.98 5.11 -0.39
C TYR A 13 -8.10 4.95 0.62
N GLN A 14 -9.34 5.27 0.23
CA GLN A 14 -10.51 5.14 1.12
C GLN A 14 -10.74 3.68 1.54
N HIS A 15 -10.62 2.72 0.62
CA HIS A 15 -10.75 1.30 0.94
C HIS A 15 -9.72 0.85 1.99
N ILE A 16 -8.46 1.27 1.85
CA ILE A 16 -7.43 1.01 2.87
C ILE A 16 -7.82 1.65 4.22
N GLN A 17 -8.27 2.90 4.22
CA GLN A 17 -8.67 3.58 5.45
C GLN A 17 -9.86 2.89 6.13
N GLU A 18 -10.85 2.46 5.37
CA GLU A 18 -12.02 1.73 5.87
C GLU A 18 -11.62 0.41 6.53
N GLU A 19 -10.71 -0.34 5.91
CA GLU A 19 -10.23 -1.63 6.41
C GLU A 19 -9.37 -1.49 7.66
N ILE A 20 -8.51 -0.45 7.69
CA ILE A 20 -7.78 -0.07 8.89
C ILE A 20 -8.75 0.32 10.01
N ASN A 21 -9.77 1.13 9.71
CA ASN A 21 -10.77 1.56 10.70
C ASN A 21 -11.61 0.38 11.20
N TYR A 22 -11.90 -0.60 10.33
CA TYR A 22 -12.66 -1.79 10.67
C TYR A 22 -11.88 -2.71 11.60
N GLY A 23 -10.62 -3.04 11.28
CA GLY A 23 -9.80 -3.89 12.14
C GLY A 23 -9.18 -3.16 13.35
N GLY A 24 -9.11 -1.83 13.30
CA GLY A 24 -8.66 -0.92 14.35
C GLY A 24 -9.47 -0.97 15.65
N ARG A 25 -10.61 -1.68 15.70
CA ARG A 25 -11.28 -1.99 16.97
C ARG A 25 -10.50 -2.96 17.87
N THR A 26 -9.43 -3.60 17.38
CA THR A 26 -8.75 -4.70 18.12
C THR A 26 -7.34 -4.34 18.64
N MET A 27 -6.74 -3.22 18.24
CA MET A 27 -5.34 -2.88 18.62
C MET A 27 -5.13 -1.45 19.17
N LEU A 28 -6.20 -0.78 19.62
CA LEU A 28 -6.14 0.61 20.13
C LEU A 28 -5.39 0.80 21.47
N GLU A 29 -4.92 -0.26 22.13
CA GLU A 29 -4.08 -0.12 23.35
C GLU A 29 -2.61 0.21 23.05
N GLU A 30 -2.14 0.00 21.81
CA GLU A 30 -0.78 0.37 21.40
C GLU A 30 -0.84 1.21 20.13
N GLU A 31 -0.28 2.42 20.16
CA GLU A 31 -0.25 3.40 19.05
C GLU A 31 0.58 2.96 17.82
N THR A 32 0.62 1.66 17.53
CA THR A 32 1.31 1.04 16.42
C THR A 32 0.30 0.35 15.52
N LEU A 33 0.12 0.90 14.31
CA LEU A 33 -0.54 0.22 13.19
C LEU A 33 0.29 -1.02 12.80
N GLY A 34 0.02 -2.13 13.47
CA GLY A 34 0.64 -3.43 13.22
C GLY A 34 -0.39 -4.41 12.66
N GLY A 35 0.08 -5.34 11.84
CA GLY A 35 -0.69 -6.52 11.44
C GLY A 35 -1.18 -6.56 10.00
N PHE A 36 -0.88 -5.55 9.16
CA PHE A 36 -1.17 -5.61 7.73
C PHE A 36 0.11 -5.68 6.89
N ASP A 37 0.06 -6.46 5.81
CA ASP A 37 1.11 -6.57 4.80
C ASP A 37 0.61 -5.96 3.49
N LEU A 38 1.39 -5.04 2.91
CA LEU A 38 1.18 -4.55 1.55
C LEU A 38 2.14 -5.27 0.60
N THR A 39 1.58 -6.01 -0.35
CA THR A 39 2.34 -6.73 -1.38
C THR A 39 2.13 -6.08 -2.74
N LEU A 40 3.21 -5.55 -3.32
CA LEU A 40 3.20 -5.05 -4.69
C LEU A 40 3.47 -6.21 -5.65
N HIS A 41 2.45 -6.62 -6.40
CA HIS A 41 2.56 -7.66 -7.41
C HIS A 41 2.99 -7.05 -8.74
N VAL A 42 4.30 -7.10 -9.00
CA VAL A 42 4.85 -6.65 -10.28
C VAL A 42 4.74 -7.80 -11.29
N GLY A 43 3.78 -7.71 -12.21
CA GLY A 43 3.70 -8.59 -13.37
C GLY A 43 4.87 -8.36 -14.34
N VAL A 44 4.75 -8.85 -15.58
CA VAL A 44 5.73 -8.50 -16.63
C VAL A 44 5.91 -6.96 -16.64
N PRO A 45 7.15 -6.43 -16.63
CA PRO A 45 7.39 -5.00 -16.42
C PRO A 45 6.48 -4.14 -17.31
N ASN A 46 5.72 -3.22 -16.68
CA ASN A 46 4.82 -2.27 -17.31
C ASN A 46 3.55 -2.83 -17.99
N ILE A 47 3.15 -4.08 -17.71
CA ILE A 47 1.89 -4.64 -18.27
C ILE A 47 0.75 -4.61 -17.26
N TYR A 48 1.02 -5.05 -16.03
CA TYR A 48 0.00 -5.08 -14.97
C TYR A 48 0.71 -5.14 -13.62
N THR A 49 0.60 -4.08 -12.83
CA THR A 49 1.05 -4.08 -11.44
C THR A 49 -0.14 -3.77 -10.56
N TYR A 50 -0.42 -4.62 -9.57
CA TYR A 50 -1.49 -4.39 -8.62
C TYR A 50 -0.97 -4.46 -7.18
N LEU A 51 -1.72 -3.82 -6.29
CA LEU A 51 -1.41 -3.79 -4.87
C LEU A 51 -2.39 -4.69 -4.12
N GLU A 52 -1.85 -5.51 -3.23
CA GLU A 52 -2.63 -6.36 -2.35
C GLU A 52 -2.37 -5.97 -0.91
N MET A 53 -3.44 -5.90 -0.11
CA MET A 53 -3.36 -5.73 1.33
C MET A 53 -3.84 -7.00 2.02
N ASN A 54 -2.99 -7.58 2.87
CA ASN A 54 -3.37 -8.65 3.77
C ASN A 54 -3.48 -8.07 5.18
N TYR A 55 -4.68 -8.07 5.77
CA TYR A 55 -4.90 -7.67 7.16
C TYR A 55 -5.75 -8.73 7.86
N ILE A 56 -6.99 -8.42 8.23
CA ILE A 56 -7.98 -9.43 8.66
C ILE A 56 -8.44 -10.26 7.46
N ASN A 57 -8.71 -9.58 6.36
CA ASN A 57 -9.03 -10.17 5.07
C ASN A 57 -7.93 -9.84 4.06
N LYS A 58 -7.86 -10.66 3.02
CA LYS A 58 -7.04 -10.37 1.83
C LYS A 58 -7.86 -9.50 0.88
N ILE A 59 -7.27 -8.38 0.47
CA ILE A 59 -7.95 -7.34 -0.29
C ILE A 59 -7.10 -6.99 -1.49
N ASP A 60 -7.70 -7.13 -2.66
CA ASP A 60 -7.12 -6.64 -3.91
C ASP A 60 -7.45 -5.16 -4.02
N LEU A 61 -6.42 -4.31 -4.00
CA LEU A 61 -6.54 -2.88 -4.18
C LEU A 61 -6.48 -2.50 -5.67
N GLY A 62 -6.27 -3.47 -6.57
CA GLY A 62 -6.27 -3.26 -8.00
C GLY A 62 -4.98 -2.61 -8.53
N GLU A 63 -5.04 -2.17 -9.78
CA GLU A 63 -3.89 -1.66 -10.52
C GLU A 63 -3.33 -0.37 -9.91
N VAL A 64 -1.99 -0.29 -9.80
CA VAL A 64 -1.30 0.87 -9.24
C VAL A 64 -0.11 1.27 -10.09
N GLU A 65 0.12 2.58 -10.17
CA GLU A 65 1.37 3.12 -10.69
C GLU A 65 2.43 3.14 -9.58
N TRP A 66 3.67 2.81 -9.94
CA TRP A 66 4.78 2.85 -8.98
C TRP A 66 6.09 3.29 -9.63
N SER A 67 6.98 3.86 -8.84
CA SER A 67 8.31 4.25 -9.31
C SER A 67 9.35 4.26 -8.20
N PHE A 68 10.62 4.08 -8.58
CA PHE A 68 11.72 4.39 -7.67
C PHE A 68 12.01 5.89 -7.70
N LYS A 69 11.91 6.56 -6.54
CA LYS A 69 12.29 7.96 -6.44
C LYS A 69 13.79 8.11 -6.69
N THR A 70 14.15 8.82 -7.75
CA THR A 70 15.54 9.21 -7.99
C THR A 70 15.90 10.34 -7.02
N GLN A 71 16.86 10.09 -6.12
CA GLN A 71 17.45 11.16 -5.34
C GLN A 71 18.31 12.01 -6.28
N ARG A 72 17.76 13.12 -6.80
CA ARG A 72 18.57 14.18 -7.40
C ARG A 72 19.47 14.72 -6.29
N LYS A 73 20.76 14.38 -6.30
CA LYS A 73 21.75 15.13 -5.52
C LYS A 73 21.69 16.57 -6.02
N LYS A 74 21.37 17.52 -5.13
CA LYS A 74 21.63 18.94 -5.41
C LYS A 74 23.14 19.04 -5.67
N ALA A 75 23.49 19.48 -6.87
CA ALA A 75 24.85 19.89 -7.21
C ALA A 75 25.19 21.20 -6.48
#